data_AF-A0A1C6JLK8-F1
#
_entry.id   AF-A0A1C6JLK8-F1
#
_cell.length_a   1.000
_cell.length_b   1.000
_cell.length_c   1.000
_cell.angle_alpha   90.00
_cell.angle_beta   90.00
_cell.angle_gamma   90.00
#
_symmetry.space_group_name_H-M   'P 1'
#
loop_
_entity.id
_entity.type
_entity.pdbx_description
1 polymer ?
#
loop_
_entity_poly.entity_id
_entity_poly.type
_entity_poly.pdbx_seq_one_letter_code
_entity_poly.pdbx_strand_id
1 'polypeptide(L)' 'MDQKTCNSSIHCTVANCAYHAPQNCCSLKSINVGCCDSAPTSCKGTECASFQLK' A
#
# COMPACT_ATOMS: atom_id res chain seq x y z
N MET A 1 20.72 11.29 5.53
CA MET A 1 20.46 9.86 5.30
C MET A 1 19.22 9.51 6.07
N ASP A 2 18.08 9.71 5.44
CA ASP A 2 16.76 9.51 6.00
C ASP A 2 16.55 8.00 6.19
N GLN A 3 16.73 7.53 7.42
CA GLN A 3 16.50 6.13 7.79
C GLN A 3 15.01 5.85 7.63
N LYS A 4 14.68 5.30 6.47
CA LYS A 4 13.34 4.94 6.04
C LYS A 4 12.93 3.68 6.81
N THR A 5 12.52 3.85 8.07
CA THR A 5 12.16 2.74 8.96
C THR A 5 10.99 1.96 8.39
N CYS A 6 11.18 0.65 8.18
CA CYS A 6 10.14 -0.28 7.75
C CYS A 6 8.93 -0.22 8.70
N ASN A 7 7.76 0.13 8.18
CA ASN A 7 6.51 0.01 8.91
C ASN A 7 6.00 -1.41 8.73
N SER A 8 6.20 -2.27 9.73
CA SER A 8 5.77 -3.67 9.72
C SER A 8 4.24 -3.83 9.66
N SER A 9 3.47 -2.79 9.97
CA SER A 9 2.01 -2.78 9.78
C SER A 9 1.59 -2.53 8.33
N ILE A 10 2.52 -2.15 7.45
CA ILE A 10 2.23 -1.88 6.03
C ILE A 10 3.13 -2.78 5.17
N HIS A 11 2.62 -3.95 4.84
CA HIS A 11 3.28 -4.84 3.89
C HIS A 11 3.20 -4.23 2.48
N CYS A 12 4.31 -4.18 1.77
CA CYS A 12 4.40 -3.66 0.42
C CYS A 12 5.34 -4.55 -0.40
N THR A 13 4.79 -5.25 -1.40
CA THR A 13 5.56 -6.09 -2.32
C THR A 13 5.85 -5.40 -3.65
N VAL A 14 5.42 -4.14 -3.80
CA VAL A 14 5.59 -3.37 -5.03
C VAL A 14 7.04 -2.89 -5.12
N ALA A 15 7.83 -3.58 -5.95
CA ALA A 15 9.25 -3.29 -6.12
C ALA A 15 9.54 -1.85 -6.57
N ASN A 16 8.63 -1.22 -7.32
CA ASN A 16 8.76 0.16 -7.79
C ASN A 16 8.11 1.21 -6.87
N CYS A 17 7.74 0.83 -5.64
CA CYS A 17 7.21 1.79 -4.69
C CYS A 17 8.35 2.67 -4.17
N ALA A 18 8.20 4.00 -4.28
CA ALA A 18 9.19 4.98 -3.81
C ALA A 18 9.48 4.86 -2.29
N TYR A 19 8.59 4.20 -1.55
CA TYR A 19 8.68 3.94 -0.12
C TYR A 19 8.90 2.48 0.26
N HIS A 20 9.24 1.63 -0.73
CA HIS A 20 9.59 0.25 -0.50
C HIS A 20 10.85 0.15 0.36
N ALA A 21 10.76 -0.59 1.45
CA ALA A 21 11.87 -0.93 2.32
C ALA A 21 12.24 -2.41 2.15
N PRO A 22 13.52 -2.77 2.33
CA PRO A 22 13.92 -4.16 2.40
C PRO A 22 13.14 -4.84 3.54
N GLN A 23 12.61 -6.05 3.30
CA GLN A 23 11.59 -6.78 4.10
C GLN A 23 10.14 -6.68 3.58
N ASN A 24 9.93 -6.27 2.32
CA ASN A 24 8.60 -6.20 1.70
C ASN A 24 7.61 -5.34 2.51
N CYS A 25 8.08 -4.19 3.00
CA CYS A 25 7.28 -3.28 3.79
C CYS A 25 7.39 -1.88 3.23
N CYS A 26 6.38 -1.06 3.53
CA CYS A 26 6.42 0.36 3.24
C CYS A 26 7.01 1.09 4.44
N SER A 27 7.77 2.15 4.21
CA SER A 27 8.22 3.02 5.30
C SER A 27 7.23 4.12 5.68
N LEU A 28 6.12 4.20 4.95
CA LEU A 28 5.08 5.18 5.27
C LEU A 28 4.45 4.83 6.61
N LYS A 29 4.04 5.85 7.36
CA LYS A 29 3.24 5.64 8.58
C LYS A 29 1.79 5.26 8.26
N SER A 30 1.30 5.66 7.10
CA SER A 30 -0.06 5.39 6.60
C SER A 30 -0.05 5.26 5.07
N ILE A 31 -0.97 4.46 4.52
CA ILE A 31 -1.21 4.40 3.08
C ILE A 31 -2.46 5.21 2.73
N ASN A 32 -2.40 5.96 1.65
CA ASN A 32 -3.57 6.58 1.06
C ASN A 32 -4.00 5.70 -0.12
N VAL A 33 -5.09 4.97 0.04
CA VAL A 33 -5.62 4.11 -1.04
C VAL A 33 -6.46 5.01 -1.94
N GLY A 34 -5.92 5.33 -3.11
CA GLY A 34 -6.69 5.93 -4.21
C GLY A 34 -7.38 4.82 -4.99
N CYS A 35 -8.65 5.01 -5.36
CA CYS A 35 -9.30 4.16 -6.35
C CYS A 35 -9.17 4.83 -7.71
N CYS A 36 -8.82 4.07 -8.75
CA CYS A 36 -8.80 4.57 -10.13
C CYS A 36 -10.22 4.93 -10.62
N ASP A 37 -11.24 4.32 -10.01
CA ASP A 37 -12.65 4.57 -10.28
C ASP A 37 -13.30 5.28 -9.08
N SER A 38 -14.15 6.27 -9.36
CA SER A 38 -14.90 7.01 -8.33
C SER A 38 -15.86 6.14 -7.51
N ALA A 39 -16.13 4.90 -7.97
CA ALA A 39 -16.98 3.92 -7.31
C ALA A 39 -16.35 2.51 -7.44
N PRO A 40 -15.52 2.07 -6.48
CA PRO A 40 -15.03 0.69 -6.46
C PRO A 40 -16.20 -0.27 -6.28
N THR A 41 -16.71 -0.81 -7.39
CA THR A 41 -17.79 -1.83 -7.41
C THR A 41 -17.24 -3.25 -7.44
N SER A 42 -15.92 -3.41 -7.56
CA SER A 42 -15.24 -4.69 -7.55
C SER A 42 -13.93 -4.60 -6.79
N CYS A 43 -13.68 -5.57 -5.89
CA CYS A 43 -12.39 -5.74 -5.23
C CYS A 43 -11.23 -6.01 -6.22
N LYS A 44 -11.51 -6.23 -7.51
CA LYS A 44 -10.48 -6.37 -8.54
C LYS A 44 -9.82 -5.04 -8.94
N GLY A 45 -10.50 -3.90 -8.73
CA GLY A 45 -10.00 -2.58 -9.09
C GLY A 45 -9.23 -1.87 -7.96
N THR A 46 -9.02 -2.55 -6.83
CA THR A 46 -8.32 -2.01 -5.67
C THR A 46 -7.02 -2.76 -5.44
N GLU A 47 -5.95 -2.00 -5.29
CA GLU A 47 -4.61 -2.53 -5.00
C GLU A 47 -4.45 -2.86 -3.50
N CYS A 48 -5.48 -2.60 -2.69
CA CYS A 48 -5.49 -2.89 -1.26
C CYS A 48 -6.14 -4.25 -0.99
N ALA A 49 -5.33 -5.25 -0.62
CA ALA A 49 -5.80 -6.60 -0.27
C ALA A 49 -6.74 -6.63 0.95
N SER A 50 -6.72 -5.59 1.79
CA SER A 50 -7.64 -5.44 2.93
C SER A 50 -8.97 -4.79 2.56
N PHE A 51 -9.17 -4.40 1.29
CA PHE A 51 -10.43 -3.83 0.85
C PHE A 51 -11.52 -4.92 0.74
N GLN A 52 -12.62 -4.72 1.46
CA GLN A 52 -13.83 -5.52 1.34
C GLN A 52 -14.98 -4.60 0.93
N LEU A 53 -15.65 -4.96 -0.16
CA LEU A 53 -16.92 -4.35 -0.55
C LEU A 53 -18.00 -4.84 0.42
N LYS A 54 -18.75 -3.92 1.03
CA LYS A 54 -19.89 -4.24 1.91
C LYS A 54 -21.12 -4.62 1.10
#